data_AF-A0A7K1SZI8-F1
#
_entry.id   AF-A0A7K1SZI8-F1
#
_cell.length_a   1.000
_cell.length_b   1.000
_cell.length_c   1.000
_cell.angle_alpha   90.00
_cell.angle_beta   90.00
_cell.angle_gamma   90.00
#
_symmetry.space_group_name_H-M   'P 1'
#
loop_
_entity.id
_entity.type
_entity.pdbx_description
1 polymer ?
#
loop_
_entity_poly.entity_id
_entity_poly.type
_entity_poly.pdbx_seq_one_letter_code
_entity_poly.pdbx_strand_id
1 'polypeptide(L)' 'MNPDQYCTVLNVFNVISTNILGFTFWGTSIEFINKDDCKTAGIIYFINKDEALNLQTGYRFIM' A
#
# COMPACT_ATOMS: atom_id res chain seq x y z
N MET A 1 -10.65 -14.20 -7.76
CA MET A 1 -10.63 -12.79 -7.32
C MET A 1 -11.89 -12.13 -7.81
N ASN A 2 -12.63 -11.45 -6.94
CA ASN A 2 -13.88 -10.78 -7.31
C ASN A 2 -13.53 -9.47 -8.04
N PRO A 3 -13.97 -9.27 -9.30
CA PRO A 3 -13.64 -8.08 -10.07
C PRO A 3 -14.12 -6.78 -9.41
N ASP A 4 -15.01 -6.81 -8.41
CA ASP A 4 -15.50 -5.61 -7.73
C ASP A 4 -14.64 -5.12 -6.55
N GLN A 5 -13.48 -5.73 -6.29
CA GLN A 5 -12.59 -5.35 -5.18
C GLN A 5 -11.52 -4.35 -5.64
N TYR A 6 -11.95 -3.11 -5.90
CA TYR A 6 -11.04 -1.99 -6.14
C TYR A 6 -11.01 -1.05 -4.93
N CYS A 7 -9.81 -0.61 -4.55
CA CYS A 7 -9.61 0.46 -3.57
C CYS A 7 -8.67 1.52 -4.14
N THR A 8 -8.85 2.78 -3.70
CA THR A 8 -8.00 3.91 -4.11
C THR A 8 -7.18 4.39 -2.92
N VAL A 9 -5.85 4.55 -3.06
CA VAL A 9 -5.02 5.14 -2.00
C VAL A 9 -5.27 6.64 -1.93
N LEU A 10 -5.60 7.12 -0.75
CA LEU A 10 -5.81 8.52 -0.44
C LEU A 10 -4.52 9.18 0.05
N ASN A 11 -3.79 8.51 0.94
CA ASN A 11 -2.58 9.05 1.55
C ASN A 11 -1.52 7.98 1.73
N VAL A 12 -0.26 8.37 1.47
CA VAL A 12 0.95 7.60 1.77
C VAL A 12 1.71 8.36 2.83
N PHE A 13 1.85 7.81 4.03
CA PHE A 13 2.38 8.57 5.17
C PHE A 13 3.90 8.58 5.21
N ASN A 14 4.55 7.42 5.06
CA ASN A 14 6.01 7.26 5.08
C ASN A 14 6.41 5.89 4.54
N VAL A 15 7.59 5.81 3.93
CA VAL A 15 8.24 4.54 3.55
C VAL A 15 9.33 4.26 4.58
N ILE A 16 9.20 3.14 5.29
CA ILE A 16 10.20 2.65 6.25
C ILE A 16 10.83 1.37 5.71
N SER A 17 12.09 1.11 6.03
CA SER A 17 12.71 -0.20 5.77
C SER A 17 12.93 -0.97 7.07
N THR A 18 12.74 -2.28 7.01
CA THR A 18 13.05 -3.21 8.10
C THR A 18 13.77 -4.43 7.56
N ASN A 19 14.72 -4.97 8.32
CA ASN A 19 15.46 -6.18 7.95
C ASN A 19 14.94 -7.35 8.77
N ILE A 20 14.38 -8.36 8.11
CA ILE A 20 13.85 -9.58 8.75
C ILE A 20 14.52 -10.78 8.09
N LEU A 21 15.19 -11.62 8.88
CA LEU A 21 15.84 -12.86 8.41
C LEU A 21 16.80 -12.66 7.23
N GLY A 22 17.50 -11.52 7.16
CA GLY A 22 18.43 -11.19 6.08
C GLY A 22 17.79 -10.58 4.82
N PHE A 23 16.48 -10.40 4.82
CA PHE A 23 15.75 -9.72 3.74
C PHE A 23 15.35 -8.30 4.16
N THR A 24 15.58 -7.33 3.29
CA THR A 24 15.11 -5.95 3.46
C THR A 24 13.69 -5.83 2.92
N PHE A 25 12.77 -5.43 3.78
CA PHE A 25 11.39 -5.11 3.43
C PHE A 25 11.16 -3.62 3.54
N TRP A 26 10.41 -3.06 2.60
CA TRP A 26 10.00 -1.66 2.59
C TRP A 26 8.51 -1.60 2.92
N GLY A 27 8.15 -1.01 4.05
CA GLY A 27 6.76 -0.87 4.49
C GLY A 27 6.28 0.55 4.27
N THR A 28 5.04 0.72 3.84
CA THR A 28 4.38 2.03 3.85
C THR A 28 2.99 1.96 4.42
N SER A 29 2.67 2.90 5.31
CA SER A 29 1.32 3.06 5.83
C SER A 29 0.49 3.82 4.82
N ILE A 30 -0.66 3.25 4.47
CA ILE A 30 -1.61 3.83 3.53
C ILE A 30 -2.98 4.02 4.16
N GLU A 31 -3.65 5.08 3.75
CA GLU A 31 -5.10 5.22 3.90
C GLU A 31 -5.73 4.98 2.53
N PHE A 32 -6.74 4.12 2.46
CA PHE A 32 -7.46 3.83 1.23
C PHE A 32 -8.96 3.92 1.43
N ILE A 33 -9.67 4.20 0.35
CA ILE A 33 -11.13 4.20 0.28
C ILE A 33 -11.60 3.04 -0.60
N ASN A 34 -12.55 2.27 -0.07
CA ASN A 34 -13.19 1.20 -0.83
C ASN A 34 -14.37 1.72 -1.67
N LYS A 35 -15.04 0.83 -2.40
CA LYS A 35 -16.21 1.19 -3.23
C LYS A 35 -17.43 1.70 -2.45
N ASP A 36 -17.50 1.43 -1.15
CA ASP A 36 -18.61 1.80 -0.27
C ASP A 36 -18.27 3.11 0.49
N ASP A 37 -17.29 3.88 0.01
CA ASP A 37 -16.74 5.10 0.62
C ASP A 37 -16.21 4.91 2.06
N CYS A 38 -15.93 3.67 2.45
CA CYS A 38 -15.34 3.36 3.74
C CYS A 38 -13.83 3.58 3.69
N LYS A 39 -13.33 4.38 4.64
CA LYS A 39 -11.90 4.63 4.83
C LYS A 39 -11.29 3.57 5.73
N THR A 40 -10.20 2.97 5.29
CA THR A 40 -9.43 2.01 6.07
C THR A 40 -7.94 2.34 5.95
N ALA A 41 -7.19 2.10 7.02
CA ALA A 41 -5.74 2.23 7.04
C ALA A 41 -5.08 0.85 7.08
N GLY A 42 -3.97 0.71 6.39
CA GLY A 42 -3.21 -0.54 6.32
C GLY A 42 -1.73 -0.29 6.07
N ILE A 43 -0.95 -1.37 6.11
CA ILE A 43 0.48 -1.36 5.78
C ILE A 43 0.67 -2.25 4.56
N ILE A 44 1.33 -1.71 3.53
CA ILE A 44 1.79 -2.50 2.38
C ILE A 44 3.29 -2.72 2.52
N TYR A 45 3.72 -3.96 2.31
CA TYR A 45 5.12 -4.34 2.26
C TYR A 45 5.57 -4.61 0.82
N PHE A 46 6.75 -4.10 0.50
CA PHE A 46 7.42 -4.29 -0.79
C PHE A 46 8.77 -4.95 -0.57
N ILE A 47 9.10 -5.89 -1.46
CA ILE A 47 10.45 -6.46 -1.52
C ILE A 47 11.38 -5.50 -2.28
N ASN A 48 10.84 -4.81 -3.29
CA ASN A 48 11.59 -3.84 -4.08
C ASN A 48 11.43 -2.41 -3.53
N LYS A 49 12.56 -1.74 -3.30
CA LYS A 49 12.61 -0.33 -2.86
C LYS A 49 11.91 0.61 -3.83
N ASP A 50 12.14 0.42 -5.14
CA ASP A 50 11.64 1.35 -6.15
C ASP A 50 10.11 1.27 -6.25
N GLU A 51 9.53 0.08 -6.05
CA GLU A 51 8.07 -0.08 -5.97
C GLU A 51 7.50 0.66 -4.76
N ALA A 52 8.16 0.56 -3.59
CA ALA A 52 7.73 1.25 -2.38
C ALA A 52 7.77 2.78 -2.54
N LEU A 53 8.80 3.30 -3.20
CA LEU A 53 8.99 4.74 -3.43
C LEU A 53 8.07 5.30 -4.52
N ASN A 54 7.65 4.47 -5.47
CA ASN A 54 6.76 4.88 -6.56
C ASN A 54 5.27 4.71 -6.23
N LEU A 55 4.92 4.26 -5.02
CA LEU A 55 3.53 4.23 -4.59
C LEU A 55 2.99 5.66 -4.46
N GLN A 56 1.94 5.97 -5.20
CA GLN A 56 1.36 7.31 -5.27
C GLN A 56 -0.11 7.32 -4.87
N THR A 57 -0.56 8.44 -4.31
CA THR A 57 -1.97 8.74 -4.09
C THR A 57 -2.76 8.69 -5.40
N GLY A 58 -3.97 8.16 -5.35
CA GLY A 58 -4.87 8.05 -6.50
C GLY A 58 -4.71 6.77 -7.32
N TYR A 59 -3.70 5.93 -7.03
CA TYR A 59 -3.61 4.60 -7.64
C TYR A 59 -4.72 3.68 -7.13
N ARG A 60 -5.24 2.85 -8.04
CA ARG A 60 -6.20 1.78 -7.74
C ARG A 60 -5.51 0.43 -7.72
N PHE A 61 -5.82 -0.38 -6.72
CA PHE A 61 -5.26 -1.73 -6.56
C PHE A 61 -6.37 -2.76 -6.45
N ILE A 62 -6.02 -3.99 -6.79
CA ILE A 62 -6.83 -5.19 -6.54
C ILE A 62 -6.25 -5.83 -5.27
N MET A 63 -7.03 -5.87 -4.20
CA MET A 63 -6.66 -6.53 -2.93
C MET A 63 -7.22 -7.95 -2.86
#